data_AF-A0A947AL33-F1
#
_entry.id   AF-A0A947AL33-F1
#
_cell.length_a   1.000
_cell.length_b   1.000
_cell.length_c   1.000
_cell.angle_alpha   90.00
_cell.angle_beta   90.00
_cell.angle_gamma   90.00
#
_symmetry.space_group_name_H-M   'P 1'
#
loop_
_entity.id
_entity.type
_entity.pdbx_description
1 polymer ?
#
loop_
_entity_poly.entity_id
_entity_poly.type
_entity_poly.pdbx_seq_one_letter_code
_entity_poly.pdbx_strand_id
1 'polypeptide(L)'
;HNIRCAMHATLVTGFKKGVDLGYHTLEHTPIDAVISDRYVDKFIESDVAIVPTIRIFGDFLIARKLLKLVETSGKEYLTPEALGQTTKSVKKILAVEDDDMSDEEWSSLRVDPLYFKDMFPNVIKNIEKLKSAGAKIGIGTDSGGSPFALFGFYGDELKYVASAGISNFETLRMATAKNANILNMQDRIGTIEKGKWADLIAIEGDPLADLESMNNIRMVMKGGAFIKNEGIVGLGV
;
A
#
# COMPACT_ATOMS: atom_id res chain seq x y z
N HIS A 1 -20.87 17.72 -7.94
CA HIS A 1 -20.49 16.96 -9.16
C HIS A 1 -20.41 15.44 -8.96
N ASN A 2 -20.78 14.86 -7.80
CA ASN A 2 -20.70 13.41 -7.54
C ASN A 2 -19.32 12.80 -7.84
N ILE A 3 -18.26 13.57 -7.57
CA ILE A 3 -16.87 13.13 -7.75
C ILE A 3 -16.43 12.54 -6.42
N ARG A 4 -15.86 11.33 -6.46
CA ARG A 4 -15.30 10.71 -5.24
C ARG A 4 -14.07 11.49 -4.79
N CYS A 5 -13.91 11.60 -3.47
CA CYS A 5 -12.81 12.32 -2.85
C CYS A 5 -12.04 11.40 -1.91
N ALA A 6 -10.74 11.30 -2.11
CA ALA A 6 -9.79 10.69 -1.21
C ALA A 6 -9.17 11.78 -0.30
N MET A 7 -8.86 11.44 0.95
CA MET A 7 -8.16 12.32 1.88
C MET A 7 -6.87 11.67 2.35
N HIS A 8 -5.75 12.37 2.15
CA HIS A 8 -4.49 12.04 2.80
C HIS A 8 -4.61 12.30 4.31
N ALA A 9 -4.56 11.25 5.15
CA ALA A 9 -4.83 11.33 6.58
C ALA A 9 -3.92 10.41 7.41
N THR A 10 -2.72 10.87 7.72
CA THR A 10 -1.72 10.12 8.53
C THR A 10 -1.88 10.27 10.04
N LEU A 11 -2.74 11.20 10.50
CA LEU A 11 -2.95 11.51 11.92
C LEU A 11 -4.38 11.20 12.34
N VAL A 12 -4.59 10.89 13.63
CA VAL A 12 -5.92 10.66 14.22
C VAL A 12 -6.83 11.87 13.98
N THR A 13 -6.30 13.09 14.05
CA THR A 13 -7.09 14.30 13.77
C THR A 13 -7.57 14.36 12.31
N GLY A 14 -6.73 13.94 11.36
CA GLY A 14 -7.08 13.83 9.94
C GLY A 14 -8.13 12.76 9.71
N PHE A 15 -7.96 11.58 10.31
CA PHE A 15 -8.93 10.49 10.25
C PHE A 15 -10.31 10.93 10.73
N LYS A 16 -10.37 11.56 11.92
CA LYS A 16 -11.63 12.07 12.50
C LYS A 16 -12.32 13.05 11.55
N LYS A 17 -11.59 14.02 11.03
CA LYS A 17 -12.12 14.98 10.05
C LYS A 17 -12.61 14.31 8.78
N GLY A 18 -11.85 13.34 8.27
CA GLY A 18 -12.22 12.59 7.07
C GLY A 18 -13.53 11.83 7.22
N VAL A 19 -13.72 11.17 8.37
CA VAL A 19 -14.99 10.53 8.74
C VAL A 19 -16.11 11.56 8.90
N ASP A 20 -15.87 12.63 9.65
CA ASP A 20 -16.87 13.66 9.95
C ASP A 20 -17.37 14.40 8.70
N LEU A 21 -16.50 14.58 7.70
CA LEU A 21 -16.78 15.25 6.44
C LEU A 21 -17.30 14.30 5.35
N GLY A 22 -17.32 12.99 5.59
CA GLY A 22 -17.83 12.01 4.64
C GLY A 22 -16.97 11.85 3.38
N TYR A 23 -15.64 11.78 3.54
CA TYR A 23 -14.75 11.39 2.44
C TYR A 23 -15.05 9.96 1.98
N HIS A 24 -14.70 9.63 0.73
CA HIS A 24 -14.97 8.30 0.20
C HIS A 24 -13.88 7.31 0.61
N THR A 25 -12.63 7.79 0.65
CA THR A 25 -11.48 7.03 1.12
C THR A 25 -10.59 7.90 2.00
N LEU A 26 -10.01 7.27 3.02
CA LEU A 26 -8.91 7.82 3.81
C LEU A 26 -7.63 7.07 3.45
N GLU A 27 -6.63 7.82 3.01
CA GLU A 27 -5.32 7.28 2.67
C GLU A 27 -4.45 7.34 3.92
N HIS A 28 -3.75 6.23 4.16
CA HIS A 28 -2.94 5.95 5.35
C HIS A 28 -3.76 5.65 6.60
N THR A 29 -3.14 4.87 7.49
CA THR A 29 -3.66 4.64 8.84
C THR A 29 -3.04 5.65 9.80
N PRO A 30 -3.79 6.19 10.77
CA PRO A 30 -3.22 7.03 11.82
C PRO A 30 -2.01 6.39 12.49
N ILE A 31 -0.89 7.11 12.48
CA ILE A 31 0.37 6.68 13.05
C ILE A 31 0.56 7.22 14.48
N ASP A 32 0.06 8.43 14.75
CA ASP A 32 0.30 9.21 15.96
C ASP A 32 -0.38 8.64 17.22
N ALA A 33 -1.45 7.88 17.08
CA ALA A 33 -2.11 7.19 18.19
C ALA A 33 -3.04 6.06 17.71
N VAL A 34 -3.43 5.19 18.65
CA VAL A 34 -4.51 4.23 18.43
C VAL A 34 -5.86 4.96 18.37
N ILE A 35 -6.68 4.65 17.37
CA ILE A 35 -8.01 5.25 17.16
C ILE A 35 -8.92 4.81 18.33
N SER A 36 -9.62 5.78 18.94
CA SER A 36 -10.59 5.51 20.01
C SER A 36 -11.79 4.70 19.50
N ASP A 37 -12.37 3.82 20.33
CA ASP A 37 -13.53 2.99 19.96
C ASP A 37 -14.67 3.81 19.36
N ARG A 38 -15.03 4.93 19.99
CA ARG A 38 -16.05 5.88 19.50
C ARG A 38 -15.87 6.27 18.03
N TYR A 39 -14.62 6.45 17.58
CA TYR A 39 -14.34 6.84 16.19
C TYR A 39 -14.17 5.64 15.25
N VAL A 40 -13.89 4.46 15.78
CA VAL A 40 -14.04 3.21 15.02
C VAL A 40 -15.51 2.98 14.73
N ASP A 41 -16.39 3.07 15.73
CA ASP A 41 -17.85 2.91 15.55
C ASP A 41 -18.38 3.91 14.52
N LYS A 42 -18.01 5.19 14.66
CA LYS A 42 -18.40 6.23 13.70
C LYS A 42 -17.88 5.95 12.28
N PHE A 43 -16.67 5.41 12.14
CA PHE A 43 -16.13 5.00 10.85
C PHE A 43 -16.96 3.86 10.26
N ILE A 44 -17.34 2.85 11.05
CA ILE A 44 -18.15 1.71 10.60
C ILE A 44 -19.57 2.13 10.19
N GLU A 45 -20.16 3.09 10.90
CA GLU A 45 -21.47 3.67 10.55
C GLU A 45 -21.44 4.53 9.28
N SER A 46 -20.24 4.92 8.83
CA SER A 46 -20.05 5.71 7.62
C SER A 46 -19.86 4.83 6.37
N ASP A 47 -19.94 5.45 5.18
CA ASP A 47 -19.59 4.78 3.92
C ASP A 47 -18.09 4.88 3.56
N VAL A 48 -17.28 5.44 4.47
CA VAL A 48 -15.86 5.71 4.27
C VAL A 48 -15.08 4.40 4.22
N ALA A 49 -14.15 4.28 3.27
CA ALA A 49 -13.15 3.22 3.26
C ALA A 49 -11.77 3.74 3.70
N ILE A 50 -10.90 2.84 4.13
CA ILE A 50 -9.50 3.16 4.45
C ILE A 50 -8.56 2.37 3.53
N VAL A 51 -7.52 3.02 3.04
CA VAL A 51 -6.43 2.41 2.29
C VAL A 51 -5.14 2.61 3.10
N PRO A 52 -4.69 1.60 3.85
CA PRO A 52 -3.67 1.78 4.87
C PRO A 52 -2.27 2.13 4.36
N THR A 53 -1.92 1.64 3.18
CA THR A 53 -0.58 1.74 2.56
C THR A 53 0.54 1.37 3.54
N ILE A 54 0.44 0.24 4.23
CA ILE A 54 1.35 -0.12 5.35
C ILE A 54 2.81 -0.07 4.89
N ARG A 55 3.05 -0.45 3.63
CA ARG A 55 4.36 -0.48 2.98
C ARG A 55 5.15 0.81 3.14
N ILE A 56 4.52 1.99 3.03
CA ILE A 56 5.21 3.28 3.12
C ILE A 56 5.88 3.46 4.48
N PHE A 57 5.23 2.97 5.54
CA PHE A 57 5.77 2.99 6.89
C PHE A 57 6.75 1.83 7.13
N GLY A 58 6.48 0.66 6.52
CA GLY A 58 7.37 -0.49 6.56
C GLY A 58 8.72 -0.24 5.87
N ASP A 59 8.78 0.64 4.86
CA ASP A 59 10.01 1.04 4.17
C ASP A 59 11.08 1.59 5.10
N PHE A 60 10.66 2.35 6.11
CA PHE A 60 11.55 2.88 7.15
C PHE A 60 12.22 1.78 7.97
N LEU A 61 11.62 0.59 8.06
CA LEU A 61 12.18 -0.55 8.78
C LEU A 61 13.25 -1.30 7.97
N ILE A 62 13.31 -1.09 6.66
CA ILE A 62 14.17 -1.85 5.74
C ILE A 62 15.08 -0.96 4.89
N ALA A 63 15.37 0.26 5.35
CA ALA A 63 16.13 1.27 4.59
C ALA A 63 17.45 0.74 4.03
N ARG A 64 18.21 -0.08 4.77
CA ARG A 64 19.46 -0.69 4.26
C ARG A 64 19.23 -1.64 3.09
N LYS A 65 18.16 -2.44 3.16
CA LYS A 65 17.77 -3.36 2.07
C LYS A 65 17.36 -2.56 0.83
N LEU A 66 16.63 -1.46 1.00
CA LEU A 66 16.27 -0.56 -0.09
C LEU A 66 17.50 0.09 -0.72
N LEU A 67 18.45 0.57 0.09
CA LEU A 67 19.68 1.17 -0.43
C LEU A 67 20.42 0.17 -1.31
N LYS A 68 20.61 -1.07 -0.83
CA LYS A 68 21.25 -2.14 -1.60
C LYS A 68 20.53 -2.41 -2.92
N LEU A 69 19.19 -2.49 -2.90
CA LEU A 69 18.38 -2.69 -4.09
C LEU A 69 18.60 -1.56 -5.11
N VAL A 70 18.51 -0.30 -4.65
CA VAL A 70 18.64 0.88 -5.50
C VAL A 70 20.05 0.99 -6.08
N GLU A 71 21.09 0.67 -5.31
CA GLU A 71 22.48 0.67 -5.78
C GLU A 71 22.77 -0.47 -6.77
N THR A 72 22.15 -1.65 -6.58
CA THR A 72 22.41 -2.82 -7.43
C THR A 72 21.63 -2.76 -8.74
N SER A 73 20.35 -2.39 -8.69
CA SER A 73 19.42 -2.54 -9.82
C SER A 73 18.62 -1.27 -10.13
N GLY A 74 18.79 -0.18 -9.38
CA GLY A 74 17.97 1.03 -9.54
C GLY A 74 18.05 1.65 -10.93
N LYS A 75 19.18 1.51 -11.65
CA LYS A 75 19.34 2.01 -13.03
C LYS A 75 18.45 1.31 -14.06
N GLU A 76 17.98 0.10 -13.76
CA GLU A 76 17.11 -0.67 -14.67
C GLU A 76 15.65 -0.18 -14.59
N TYR A 77 15.24 0.34 -13.43
CA TYR A 77 13.82 0.63 -13.13
C TYR A 77 13.52 2.10 -12.85
N LEU A 78 14.53 2.93 -12.57
CA LEU A 78 14.38 4.34 -12.24
C LEU A 78 15.04 5.24 -13.27
N THR A 79 14.43 6.39 -13.52
CA THR A 79 15.09 7.48 -14.25
C THR A 79 16.32 7.96 -13.46
N PRO A 80 17.33 8.57 -14.10
CA PRO A 80 18.50 9.09 -13.40
C PRO A 80 18.14 10.06 -12.26
N GLU A 81 17.11 10.90 -12.47
CA GLU A 81 16.60 11.80 -11.43
C GLU A 81 15.97 11.04 -10.26
N ALA A 82 15.05 10.11 -10.54
CA ALA A 82 14.39 9.31 -9.51
C ALA A 82 15.41 8.47 -8.73
N LEU A 83 16.42 7.89 -9.40
CA LEU A 83 17.51 7.17 -8.77
C LEU A 83 18.28 8.08 -7.79
N GLY A 84 18.67 9.27 -8.24
CA GLY A 84 19.37 10.24 -7.38
C GLY A 84 18.55 10.67 -6.16
N GLN A 85 17.26 10.98 -6.35
CA GLN A 85 16.35 11.36 -5.27
C GLN A 85 16.13 10.22 -4.28
N THR A 86 15.90 9.00 -4.78
CA THR A 86 15.71 7.78 -3.98
C THR A 86 16.96 7.50 -3.14
N THR A 87 18.14 7.40 -3.77
CA THR A 87 19.40 7.12 -3.08
C THR A 87 19.68 8.17 -2.02
N LYS A 88 19.50 9.47 -2.32
CA LYS A 88 19.69 10.55 -1.36
C LYS A 88 18.73 10.42 -0.17
N SER A 89 17.46 10.12 -0.42
CA SER A 89 16.44 10.01 0.63
C SER A 89 16.70 8.83 1.55
N VAL A 90 17.02 7.65 0.98
CA VAL A 90 17.33 6.45 1.77
C VAL A 90 18.61 6.65 2.59
N LYS A 91 19.66 7.25 2.02
CA LYS A 91 20.88 7.58 2.78
C LYS A 91 20.61 8.53 3.94
N LYS A 92 19.72 9.52 3.75
CA LYS A 92 19.33 10.43 4.82
C LYS A 92 18.57 9.73 5.96
N ILE A 93 17.76 8.71 5.66
CA ILE A 93 17.11 7.89 6.69
C ILE A 93 18.15 7.08 7.47
N LEU A 94 19.10 6.46 6.77
CA LEU A 94 20.17 5.69 7.41
C LEU A 94 21.09 6.56 8.24
N ALA A 95 21.36 7.78 7.80
CA ALA A 95 22.18 8.74 8.50
C ALA A 95 21.64 9.08 9.89
N VAL A 96 20.32 9.28 9.96
CA VAL A 96 19.56 9.46 11.20
C VAL A 96 19.62 8.20 12.07
N GLU A 97 19.48 7.01 11.47
CA GLU A 97 19.53 5.74 12.21
C GLU A 97 20.93 5.42 12.78
N ASP A 98 21.99 5.80 12.06
CA ASP A 98 23.39 5.56 12.41
C ASP A 98 24.00 6.66 13.30
N ASP A 99 23.22 7.70 13.65
CA ASP A 99 23.68 8.89 14.38
C ASP A 99 24.89 9.56 13.69
N ASP A 100 24.91 9.55 12.35
CA ASP A 100 26.02 10.07 11.54
C ASP A 100 25.73 11.45 10.92
N MET A 101 24.53 11.98 11.17
CA MET A 101 24.03 13.20 10.54
C MET A 101 24.50 14.46 11.28
N SER A 102 24.92 15.50 10.55
CA SER A 102 25.39 16.75 11.16
C SER A 102 24.26 17.60 11.75
N ASP A 103 24.57 18.52 12.68
CA ASP A 103 23.60 19.43 13.30
C ASP A 103 22.81 20.26 12.27
N GLU A 104 23.46 20.67 11.18
CA GLU A 104 22.83 21.42 10.09
C GLU A 104 21.83 20.54 9.33
N GLU A 105 22.22 19.29 9.04
CA GLU A 105 21.35 18.33 8.37
C GLU A 105 20.16 17.91 9.26
N TRP A 106 20.37 17.74 10.57
CA TRP A 106 19.32 17.56 11.57
C TRP A 106 18.34 18.72 11.59
N SER A 107 18.85 19.95 11.67
CA SER A 107 18.02 21.16 11.70
C SER A 107 17.23 21.38 10.40
N SER A 108 17.69 20.81 9.28
CA SER A 108 17.01 20.87 7.98
C SER A 108 15.85 19.87 7.84
N LEU A 109 15.75 18.88 8.73
CA LEU A 109 14.66 17.91 8.69
C LEU A 109 13.32 18.57 9.01
N ARG A 110 12.31 18.25 8.18
CA ARG A 110 10.92 18.62 8.49
C ARG A 110 10.28 17.68 9.52
N VAL A 111 10.73 16.42 9.52
CA VAL A 111 10.24 15.34 10.39
C VAL A 111 11.43 14.42 10.65
N ASP A 112 11.53 13.90 11.87
CA ASP A 112 12.48 12.82 12.22
C ASP A 112 12.05 11.52 11.50
N PRO A 113 12.87 10.93 10.61
CA PRO A 113 12.54 9.67 9.95
C PRO A 113 12.28 8.51 10.92
N LEU A 114 12.90 8.49 12.11
CA LEU A 114 12.69 7.44 13.10
C LEU A 114 11.30 7.53 13.74
N TYR A 115 10.67 8.69 13.73
CA TYR A 115 9.28 8.85 14.17
C TYR A 115 8.33 7.87 13.48
N PHE A 116 8.50 7.63 12.17
CA PHE A 116 7.66 6.68 11.44
C PHE A 116 7.90 5.22 11.85
N LYS A 117 9.15 4.88 12.18
CA LYS A 117 9.55 3.56 12.66
C LYS A 117 8.97 3.29 14.05
N ASP A 118 9.08 4.26 14.96
CA ASP A 118 8.61 4.13 16.33
C ASP A 118 7.08 4.04 16.42
N MET A 119 6.38 4.65 15.44
CA MET A 119 4.92 4.68 15.39
C MET A 119 4.30 3.56 14.53
N PHE A 120 5.11 2.74 13.88
CA PHE A 120 4.64 1.58 13.11
C PHE A 120 3.73 0.63 13.91
N PRO A 121 3.95 0.36 15.23
CA PRO A 121 3.03 -0.45 16.03
C PRO A 121 1.61 0.11 16.10
N ASN A 122 1.42 1.43 16.02
CA ASN A 122 0.08 2.03 16.01
C ASN A 122 -0.63 1.76 14.69
N VAL A 123 0.09 1.75 13.56
CA VAL A 123 -0.45 1.40 12.24
C VAL A 123 -1.06 0.00 12.28
N ILE A 124 -0.30 -0.99 12.75
CA ILE A 124 -0.76 -2.39 12.84
C ILE A 124 -1.96 -2.50 13.77
N LYS A 125 -1.88 -1.94 14.99
CA LYS A 125 -2.99 -1.97 15.96
C LYS A 125 -4.27 -1.34 15.41
N ASN A 126 -4.15 -0.23 14.69
CA ASN A 126 -5.31 0.46 14.12
C ASN A 126 -5.95 -0.36 12.99
N ILE A 127 -5.16 -1.03 12.15
CA ILE A 127 -5.68 -1.91 11.09
C ILE A 127 -6.35 -3.13 11.70
N GLU A 128 -5.73 -3.77 12.68
CA GLU A 128 -6.34 -4.89 13.43
C GLU A 128 -7.69 -4.49 14.04
N LYS A 129 -7.75 -3.31 14.65
CA LYS A 129 -8.95 -2.76 15.28
C LYS A 129 -10.05 -2.48 14.25
N LEU A 130 -9.74 -1.77 13.18
CA LEU A 130 -10.68 -1.46 12.10
C LEU A 130 -11.18 -2.74 11.43
N LYS A 131 -10.28 -3.69 11.14
CA LYS A 131 -10.63 -4.99 10.58
C LYS A 131 -11.57 -5.77 11.50
N SER A 132 -11.28 -5.80 12.80
CA SER A 132 -12.11 -6.51 13.79
C SER A 132 -13.51 -5.89 13.90
N ALA A 133 -13.64 -4.59 13.63
CA ALA A 133 -14.92 -3.89 13.60
C ALA A 133 -15.68 -4.01 12.26
N GLY A 134 -15.11 -4.67 11.25
CA GLY A 134 -15.76 -4.86 9.95
C GLY A 134 -15.54 -3.71 8.94
N ALA A 135 -14.47 -2.93 9.11
CA ALA A 135 -14.15 -1.80 8.24
C ALA A 135 -13.99 -2.18 6.76
N LYS A 136 -14.35 -1.24 5.89
CA LYS A 136 -14.01 -1.28 4.46
C LYS A 136 -12.53 -0.92 4.28
N ILE A 137 -11.69 -1.95 4.20
CA ILE A 137 -10.25 -1.80 3.99
C ILE A 137 -9.91 -2.15 2.55
N GLY A 138 -9.26 -1.21 1.85
CA GLY A 138 -8.69 -1.39 0.53
C GLY A 138 -7.18 -1.63 0.59
N ILE A 139 -6.59 -1.98 -0.56
CA ILE A 139 -5.14 -2.16 -0.72
C ILE A 139 -4.60 -1.08 -1.66
N GLY A 140 -3.50 -0.45 -1.26
CA GLY A 140 -2.75 0.51 -2.05
C GLY A 140 -1.33 0.61 -1.49
N THR A 141 -0.36 0.99 -2.31
CA THR A 141 1.07 0.95 -1.93
C THR A 141 1.67 2.32 -1.64
N ASP A 142 1.00 3.41 -2.03
CA ASP A 142 1.57 4.76 -2.13
C ASP A 142 2.82 4.84 -3.03
N SER A 143 2.96 3.90 -3.98
CA SER A 143 4.10 3.88 -4.92
C SER A 143 4.18 5.18 -5.72
N GLY A 144 5.36 5.80 -5.73
CA GLY A 144 5.62 7.10 -6.34
C GLY A 144 5.22 8.31 -5.47
N GLY A 145 4.54 8.11 -4.33
CA GLY A 145 4.15 9.17 -3.40
C GLY A 145 5.33 9.75 -2.59
N SER A 146 6.42 9.00 -2.50
CA SER A 146 7.67 9.41 -1.86
C SER A 146 8.87 8.89 -2.66
N PRO A 147 10.04 9.57 -2.63
CA PRO A 147 11.26 9.09 -3.26
C PRO A 147 11.71 7.68 -2.83
N PHE A 148 11.21 7.13 -1.71
CA PHE A 148 11.53 5.76 -1.29
C PHE A 148 10.37 4.75 -1.50
N ALA A 149 9.21 5.21 -1.95
CA ALA A 149 8.04 4.36 -2.22
C ALA A 149 8.08 3.83 -3.65
N LEU A 150 8.88 2.79 -3.89
CA LEU A 150 9.11 2.29 -5.24
C LEU A 150 7.89 1.55 -5.82
N PHE A 151 7.78 1.54 -7.16
CA PHE A 151 6.83 0.69 -7.87
C PHE A 151 7.27 -0.78 -7.85
N GLY A 152 6.32 -1.70 -8.06
CA GLY A 152 6.61 -3.14 -8.17
C GLY A 152 6.54 -3.94 -6.86
N PHE A 153 6.22 -3.30 -5.74
CA PHE A 153 6.14 -3.92 -4.41
C PHE A 153 4.69 -4.20 -3.94
N TYR A 154 3.79 -4.47 -4.88
CA TYR A 154 2.38 -4.71 -4.54
C TYR A 154 2.21 -6.00 -3.73
N GLY A 155 3.00 -7.05 -4.02
CA GLY A 155 3.02 -8.28 -3.23
C GLY A 155 3.44 -8.06 -1.77
N ASP A 156 4.41 -7.19 -1.53
CA ASP A 156 4.84 -6.82 -0.17
C ASP A 156 3.72 -6.14 0.63
N GLU A 157 2.95 -5.22 0.03
CA GLU A 157 1.79 -4.62 0.71
C GLU A 157 0.77 -5.68 1.13
N LEU A 158 0.49 -6.67 0.27
CA LEU A 158 -0.40 -7.78 0.63
C LEU A 158 0.14 -8.55 1.85
N LYS A 159 1.44 -8.80 1.91
CA LYS A 159 2.08 -9.46 3.05
C LYS A 159 2.00 -8.62 4.32
N TYR A 160 2.23 -7.31 4.23
CA TYR A 160 2.09 -6.41 5.38
C TYR A 160 0.65 -6.39 5.90
N VAL A 161 -0.34 -6.28 5.02
CA VAL A 161 -1.75 -6.31 5.41
C VAL A 161 -2.13 -7.67 6.02
N ALA A 162 -1.67 -8.78 5.44
CA ALA A 162 -1.88 -10.11 6.00
C ALA A 162 -1.26 -10.27 7.40
N SER A 163 -0.10 -9.64 7.65
CA SER A 163 0.58 -9.67 8.95
C SER A 163 -0.25 -9.05 10.09
N ALA A 164 -1.24 -8.21 9.77
CA ALA A 164 -2.23 -7.67 10.73
C ALA A 164 -3.39 -8.66 11.05
N GLY A 165 -3.14 -9.97 10.93
CA GLY A 165 -4.13 -11.01 11.23
C GLY A 165 -5.26 -11.12 10.20
N ILE A 166 -4.98 -10.81 8.93
CA ILE A 166 -5.91 -10.93 7.80
C ILE A 166 -5.47 -12.14 6.98
N SER A 167 -6.41 -13.05 6.67
CA SER A 167 -6.06 -14.25 5.89
C SER A 167 -5.68 -13.89 4.46
N ASN A 168 -4.82 -14.70 3.83
CA ASN A 168 -4.40 -14.49 2.45
C ASN A 168 -5.60 -14.35 1.49
N PHE A 169 -6.62 -15.20 1.65
CA PHE A 169 -7.86 -15.10 0.88
C PHE A 169 -8.52 -13.72 1.02
N GLU A 170 -8.68 -13.23 2.25
CA GLU A 170 -9.32 -11.95 2.49
C GLU A 170 -8.47 -10.78 1.99
N THR A 171 -7.15 -10.85 2.14
CA THR A 171 -6.20 -9.88 1.57
C THR A 171 -6.31 -9.80 0.05
N LEU A 172 -6.40 -10.94 -0.65
CA LEU A 172 -6.61 -10.97 -2.11
C LEU A 172 -7.98 -10.41 -2.51
N ARG A 173 -9.03 -10.65 -1.71
CA ARG A 173 -10.33 -10.01 -1.93
C ARG A 173 -10.29 -8.50 -1.70
N MET A 174 -9.53 -8.03 -0.71
CA MET A 174 -9.28 -6.60 -0.49
C MET A 174 -8.65 -5.98 -1.74
N ALA A 175 -7.61 -6.63 -2.27
CA ALA A 175 -6.87 -6.19 -3.46
C ALA A 175 -7.68 -6.22 -4.78
N THR A 176 -8.80 -6.95 -4.82
CA THR A 176 -9.59 -7.18 -6.04
C THR A 176 -11.03 -6.70 -5.87
N ALA A 177 -11.93 -7.58 -5.45
CA ALA A 177 -13.37 -7.31 -5.37
C ALA A 177 -13.72 -6.14 -4.45
N LYS A 178 -13.05 -5.98 -3.30
CA LYS A 178 -13.36 -4.87 -2.38
C LYS A 178 -12.81 -3.55 -2.90
N ASN A 179 -11.59 -3.51 -3.44
CA ASN A 179 -11.09 -2.32 -4.13
C ASN A 179 -12.03 -1.90 -5.28
N ALA A 180 -12.54 -2.86 -6.06
CA ALA A 180 -13.54 -2.56 -7.09
C ALA A 180 -14.82 -1.93 -6.51
N ASN A 181 -15.31 -2.42 -5.38
CA ASN A 181 -16.45 -1.82 -4.68
C ASN A 181 -16.12 -0.41 -4.15
N ILE A 182 -14.94 -0.19 -3.57
CA ILE A 182 -14.48 1.14 -3.11
C ILE A 182 -14.47 2.15 -4.27
N LEU A 183 -14.13 1.69 -5.47
CA LEU A 183 -14.12 2.51 -6.69
C LEU A 183 -15.49 2.64 -7.37
N ASN A 184 -16.55 1.98 -6.86
CA ASN A 184 -17.84 1.80 -7.56
C ASN A 184 -17.70 1.19 -8.97
N MET A 185 -16.77 0.24 -9.13
CA MET A 185 -16.49 -0.45 -10.38
C MET A 185 -16.72 -1.96 -10.29
N GLN A 186 -17.40 -2.45 -9.26
CA GLN A 186 -17.67 -3.87 -9.04
C GLN A 186 -18.41 -4.56 -10.20
N ASP A 187 -19.18 -3.80 -10.99
CA ASP A 187 -19.87 -4.31 -12.19
C ASP A 187 -18.94 -4.43 -13.41
N ARG A 188 -17.69 -3.97 -13.30
CA ARG A 188 -16.71 -3.91 -14.39
C ARG A 188 -15.42 -4.66 -14.09
N ILE A 189 -14.94 -4.66 -12.85
CA ILE A 189 -13.65 -5.24 -12.45
C ILE A 189 -13.73 -5.92 -11.07
N GLY A 190 -12.64 -6.58 -10.67
CA GLY A 190 -12.43 -7.10 -9.32
C GLY A 190 -12.87 -8.54 -9.10
N THR A 191 -13.62 -9.15 -10.01
CA THR A 191 -13.91 -10.59 -10.02
C THR A 191 -13.93 -11.14 -11.44
N ILE A 192 -13.75 -12.46 -11.57
CA ILE A 192 -13.81 -13.17 -12.85
C ILE A 192 -15.27 -13.59 -13.10
N GLU A 193 -16.03 -12.72 -13.75
CA GLU A 193 -17.45 -12.94 -14.07
C GLU A 193 -17.76 -12.47 -15.49
N LYS A 194 -18.72 -13.14 -16.13
CA LYS A 194 -19.16 -12.76 -17.50
C LYS A 194 -19.68 -11.32 -17.51
N GLY A 195 -19.23 -10.54 -18.50
CA GLY A 195 -19.64 -9.14 -18.68
C GLY A 195 -18.71 -8.12 -18.03
N LYS A 196 -17.78 -8.55 -17.17
CA LYS A 196 -16.70 -7.71 -16.63
C LYS A 196 -15.52 -7.64 -17.61
N TRP A 197 -14.64 -6.68 -17.40
CA TRP A 197 -13.42 -6.53 -18.19
C TRP A 197 -12.52 -7.75 -18.01
N ALA A 198 -11.86 -8.16 -19.09
CA ALA A 198 -10.87 -9.23 -19.08
C ALA A 198 -9.53 -8.71 -18.54
N ASP A 199 -9.53 -8.35 -17.25
CA ASP A 199 -8.36 -7.92 -16.47
C ASP A 199 -7.94 -9.08 -15.57
N LEU A 200 -6.87 -9.78 -15.95
CA LEU A 200 -6.45 -11.04 -15.31
C LEU A 200 -4.95 -11.04 -15.08
N ILE A 201 -4.53 -11.65 -13.99
CA ILE A 201 -3.14 -12.07 -13.78
C ILE A 201 -3.10 -13.58 -13.57
N ALA A 202 -2.04 -14.20 -14.08
CA ALA A 202 -1.67 -15.56 -13.67
C ALA A 202 -0.30 -15.50 -13.00
N ILE A 203 -0.18 -16.18 -11.87
CA ILE A 203 1.03 -16.25 -11.07
C ILE A 203 1.51 -17.69 -10.98
N GLU A 204 2.80 -17.88 -10.75
CA GLU A 204 3.35 -19.17 -10.40
C GLU A 204 3.40 -19.33 -8.88
N GLY A 205 2.78 -20.42 -8.39
CA GLY A 205 2.61 -20.69 -6.96
C GLY A 205 1.15 -20.54 -6.51
N ASP A 206 0.91 -20.75 -5.22
CA ASP A 206 -0.41 -20.64 -4.60
C ASP A 206 -0.44 -19.42 -3.64
N PRO A 207 -1.18 -18.34 -3.99
CA PRO A 207 -1.24 -17.14 -3.17
C PRO A 207 -2.11 -17.31 -1.92
N LEU A 208 -2.90 -18.38 -1.83
CA LEU A 208 -3.63 -18.71 -0.60
C LEU A 208 -2.71 -19.36 0.42
N ALA A 209 -1.69 -20.11 -0.03
CA ALA A 209 -0.67 -20.69 0.84
C ALA A 209 0.44 -19.67 1.18
N ASP A 210 0.96 -18.96 0.18
CA ASP A 210 2.04 -17.99 0.35
C ASP A 210 1.87 -16.78 -0.58
N LEU A 211 1.65 -15.60 0.02
CA LEU A 211 1.51 -14.34 -0.71
C LEU A 211 2.79 -13.91 -1.43
N GLU A 212 3.96 -14.49 -1.13
CA GLU A 212 5.19 -14.25 -1.91
C GLU A 212 5.01 -14.64 -3.39
N SER A 213 4.15 -15.62 -3.69
CA SER A 213 3.82 -16.00 -5.07
C SER A 213 3.25 -14.85 -5.91
N MET A 214 2.70 -13.80 -5.28
CA MET A 214 2.22 -12.60 -5.97
C MET A 214 3.34 -11.82 -6.66
N ASN A 215 4.61 -12.08 -6.32
CA ASN A 215 5.78 -11.53 -7.02
C ASN A 215 6.16 -12.33 -8.28
N ASN A 216 5.57 -13.51 -8.50
CA ASN A 216 5.87 -14.42 -9.61
C ASN A 216 4.81 -14.37 -10.72
N ILE A 217 4.52 -13.16 -11.22
CA ILE A 217 3.52 -12.96 -12.28
C ILE A 217 4.04 -13.51 -13.61
N ARG A 218 3.32 -14.49 -14.19
CA ARG A 218 3.61 -15.11 -15.49
C ARG A 218 2.79 -14.52 -16.64
N MET A 219 1.59 -14.03 -16.34
CA MET A 219 0.70 -13.43 -17.32
C MET A 219 0.01 -12.20 -16.76
N VAL A 220 -0.14 -11.19 -17.61
CA VAL A 220 -1.00 -10.03 -17.36
C VAL A 220 -1.85 -9.82 -18.60
N MET A 221 -3.17 -9.83 -18.42
CA MET A 221 -4.15 -9.43 -19.42
C MET A 221 -4.87 -8.19 -18.92
N LYS A 222 -5.04 -7.19 -19.79
CA LYS A 222 -5.77 -5.96 -19.49
C LYS A 222 -6.74 -5.65 -20.63
N GLY A 223 -8.03 -5.57 -20.33
CA GLY A 223 -9.08 -5.35 -21.32
C GLY A 223 -9.11 -6.41 -22.41
N GLY A 224 -8.67 -7.64 -22.13
CA GLY A 224 -8.55 -8.72 -23.10
C GLY A 224 -7.24 -8.77 -23.88
N ALA A 225 -6.37 -7.76 -23.76
CA ALA A 225 -5.06 -7.74 -24.39
C ALA A 225 -3.98 -8.27 -23.46
N PHE A 226 -3.12 -9.17 -23.95
CA PHE A 226 -1.95 -9.64 -23.19
C PHE A 226 -0.88 -8.55 -23.13
N ILE A 227 -0.51 -8.15 -21.92
CA ILE A 227 0.59 -7.22 -21.62
C ILE A 227 1.87 -7.99 -21.28
N LYS A 228 1.72 -9.12 -20.59
CA LYS A 228 2.78 -10.08 -20.28
C LYS A 228 2.27 -11.49 -20.56
N ASN A 229 3.08 -12.32 -21.21
CA ASN A 229 2.78 -13.72 -21.44
C ASN A 229 4.07 -14.57 -21.48
N GLU A 230 4.56 -14.96 -20.30
CA GLU A 230 5.70 -15.87 -20.17
C GLU A 230 5.17 -17.31 -20.05
N GLY A 231 5.28 -18.08 -21.14
CA GLY A 231 5.04 -19.53 -21.09
C GLY A 231 3.58 -19.97 -21.09
N ILE A 232 2.59 -19.06 -21.13
CA ILE A 232 1.20 -19.43 -21.39
C ILE A 232 0.99 -19.42 -22.90
N VAL A 233 1.33 -20.55 -23.53
CA VAL A 233 0.96 -20.82 -24.91
C VAL A 233 -0.56 -21.00 -24.92
N GLY A 234 -1.29 -19.94 -25.22
CA GLY A 234 -2.71 -20.07 -25.54
C GLY A 234 -2.81 -21.03 -26.72
N LEU A 235 -3.55 -22.12 -26.55
CA LEU A 235 -4.09 -22.85 -27.70
C LEU A 235 -4.92 -21.82 -28.47
N GLY A 236 -4.35 -21.31 -29.56
CA GLY A 236 -5.08 -20.48 -30.50
C GLY A 236 -6.31 -21.25 -30.93
N VAL A 237 -7.48 -20.67 -30.67
CA VAL A 237 -8.75 -21.07 -31.27
C VAL A 237 -9.23 -19.90 -32.10
#